data_AF-A0A2V7I271-F1
#
_entry.id   AF-A0A2V7I271-F1
#
_cell.length_a   1.000
_cell.length_b   1.000
_cell.length_c   1.000
_cell.angle_alpha   90.00
_cell.angle_beta   90.00
_cell.angle_gamma   90.00
#
_symmetry.space_group_name_H-M   'P 1'
#
loop_
_entity.id
_entity.type
_entity.pdbx_description
1 polymer ?
#
loop_
_entity_poly.entity_id
_entity_poly.type
_entity_poly.pdbx_seq_one_letter_code
_entity_poly.pdbx_strand_id
1 'polypeptide(L)'
;YADVQYPHRVRSALATNIFKIPEHKIRVIAGDVGGGFGTKGWQYPEHRLVLWAARKLGRPVKWACERREAIPADEHARDNVSEAELALDARGRFLALRVRTLANVGAYVSSDRNLLATFSNVVTLVGVYTVPAAHVEVTSVLTNTNSTAPYRGAGRPEATYVIERLIDDTARELGLDPVELRRANLIPASSMPYRTPLGMTYDCGDFERNMDDGVKLAEVAGFALRREESRLRGRLRGIALVNAIERAAAAQPEFAEIRFAPSGSATVLMGTKNQGQGHETTFRQILHERLGLDPADVRYIDGDTDRVAFGMGTMGSRSTVIGGTALWMAADKVIAKGMKIAARLLEAAEADLVFADGRFTVAGTDRAVAITDVARAAFQPAQLPPGLEPGLYETGTFVPKQDTWPNGCHVCEVEVDPDTGAVTLLSYVVVDDVGTVINPVTLKGQIHGGVAQGVGQAL
;
A
#
# COMPACT_ATOMS: atom_id res chain seq x y z
N TYR A 1 -17.56 14.36 10.61
CA TYR A 1 -16.22 13.92 11.06
C TYR A 1 -16.26 12.42 11.25
N ALA A 2 -15.29 11.70 10.68
CA ALA A 2 -15.18 10.26 10.82
C ALA A 2 -13.72 9.81 10.64
N ASP A 3 -13.30 8.83 11.45
CA ASP A 3 -11.97 8.24 11.36
C ASP A 3 -11.97 7.17 10.27
N VAL A 4 -11.85 7.59 9.01
CA VAL A 4 -11.98 6.69 7.84
C VAL A 4 -10.82 6.83 6.87
N GLN A 5 -10.47 5.74 6.20
CA GLN A 5 -9.43 5.70 5.15
C GLN A 5 -9.97 6.19 3.80
N TYR A 6 -11.28 6.06 3.55
CA TYR A 6 -11.91 6.36 2.26
C TYR A 6 -13.00 7.44 2.39
N PRO A 7 -12.62 8.69 2.70
CA PRO A 7 -13.59 9.75 3.01
C PRO A 7 -14.63 9.96 1.90
N HIS A 8 -14.22 10.01 0.62
CA HIS A 8 -15.14 10.16 -0.51
C HIS A 8 -16.03 8.94 -0.74
N ARG A 9 -15.49 7.71 -0.61
CA ARG A 9 -16.29 6.48 -0.72
C ARG A 9 -17.33 6.39 0.40
N VAL A 10 -16.97 6.78 1.62
CA VAL A 10 -17.89 6.85 2.75
C VAL A 10 -18.94 7.92 2.52
N ARG A 11 -18.59 9.10 2.02
CA ARG A 11 -19.56 10.15 1.62
C ARG A 11 -20.56 9.57 0.62
N SER A 12 -20.06 8.95 -0.45
CA SER A 12 -20.91 8.40 -1.50
C SER A 12 -21.83 7.31 -0.94
N ALA A 13 -21.32 6.33 -0.19
CA ALA A 13 -22.13 5.29 0.43
C ALA A 13 -23.22 5.84 1.37
N LEU A 14 -22.89 6.81 2.23
CA LEU A 14 -23.85 7.45 3.11
C LEU A 14 -24.93 8.20 2.32
N ALA A 15 -24.55 8.98 1.31
CA ALA A 15 -25.46 9.78 0.52
C ALA A 15 -26.35 8.93 -0.39
N THR A 16 -25.74 8.06 -1.22
CA THR A 16 -26.40 7.36 -2.32
C THR A 16 -27.04 6.05 -1.90
N ASN A 17 -26.39 5.29 -1.00
CA ASN A 17 -26.88 3.96 -0.62
C ASN A 17 -27.78 4.00 0.62
N ILE A 18 -27.48 4.87 1.58
CA ILE A 18 -28.14 4.89 2.90
C ILE A 18 -29.21 5.97 2.99
N PHE A 19 -28.83 7.25 2.90
CA PHE A 19 -29.76 8.37 3.15
C PHE A 19 -30.54 8.82 1.92
N LYS A 20 -30.17 8.37 0.72
CA LYS A 20 -30.79 8.73 -0.56
C LYS A 20 -30.89 10.25 -0.76
N ILE A 21 -29.79 10.95 -0.49
CA ILE A 21 -29.67 12.40 -0.69
C ILE A 21 -28.52 12.74 -1.65
N PRO A 22 -28.51 13.92 -2.28
CA PRO A 22 -27.37 14.36 -3.08
C PRO A 22 -26.06 14.38 -2.29
N GLU A 23 -24.95 13.98 -2.90
CA GLU A 23 -23.64 13.93 -2.24
C GLU A 23 -23.20 15.28 -1.67
N HIS A 24 -23.50 16.39 -2.34
CA HIS A 24 -23.16 17.75 -1.86
C HIS A 24 -23.86 18.13 -0.54
N LYS A 25 -24.84 17.33 -0.07
CA LYS A 25 -25.48 17.51 1.24
C LYS A 25 -24.78 16.73 2.36
N ILE A 26 -23.72 15.99 2.05
CA ILE A 26 -22.89 15.29 3.04
C ILE A 26 -21.43 15.71 2.83
N ARG A 27 -20.81 16.25 3.88
CA ARG A 27 -19.38 16.45 3.94
C ARG A 27 -18.76 15.48 4.93
N VAL A 28 -17.88 14.61 4.44
CA VAL A 28 -17.02 13.79 5.29
C VAL A 28 -15.69 14.50 5.48
N ILE A 29 -15.28 14.61 6.75
CA ILE A 29 -13.98 15.15 7.16
C ILE A 29 -13.30 14.06 7.98
N ALA A 30 -12.24 13.48 7.43
CA ALA A 30 -11.29 12.65 8.15
C ALA A 30 -10.09 13.51 8.53
N GLY A 31 -9.86 13.70 9.83
CA GLY A 31 -8.70 14.44 10.34
C GLY A 31 -7.45 13.57 10.43
N ASP A 32 -6.65 13.78 11.47
CA ASP A 32 -5.60 12.84 11.84
C ASP A 32 -6.23 11.54 12.34
N VAL A 33 -5.77 10.41 11.77
CA VAL A 33 -6.30 9.08 12.10
C VAL A 33 -5.20 8.27 12.78
N GLY A 34 -5.42 7.91 14.05
CA GLY A 34 -4.48 7.11 14.85
C GLY A 34 -4.43 5.65 14.43
N GLY A 35 -3.91 5.36 13.24
CA GLY A 35 -3.86 4.03 12.65
C GLY A 35 -5.21 3.58 12.08
N GLY A 36 -5.15 2.85 10.96
CA GLY A 36 -6.33 2.30 10.28
C GLY A 36 -6.14 0.83 9.90
N PHE A 37 -5.03 0.49 9.26
CA PHE A 37 -4.61 -0.87 8.91
C PHE A 37 -5.63 -1.71 8.11
N GLY A 38 -6.64 -1.05 7.53
CA GLY A 38 -7.73 -1.66 6.79
C GLY A 38 -9.07 -1.60 7.53
N THR A 39 -9.10 -1.69 8.87
CA THR A 39 -10.32 -1.67 9.71
C THR A 39 -11.12 -0.37 9.57
N LYS A 40 -10.43 0.77 9.37
CA LYS A 40 -11.06 2.08 9.11
C LYS A 40 -11.40 2.31 7.64
N GLY A 41 -11.39 1.26 6.83
CA GLY A 41 -11.64 1.29 5.40
C GLY A 41 -13.11 1.43 4.99
N TRP A 42 -14.07 1.69 5.88
CA TRP A 42 -15.47 1.80 5.47
C TRP A 42 -16.34 2.56 6.44
N GLN A 43 -17.64 2.57 6.15
CA GLN A 43 -18.65 3.02 7.10
C GLN A 43 -19.01 1.89 8.06
N TYR A 44 -19.14 2.23 9.34
CA TYR A 44 -19.71 1.38 10.36
C TYR A 44 -21.17 1.79 10.66
N PRO A 45 -21.99 0.88 11.23
CA PRO A 45 -23.35 1.20 11.65
C PRO A 45 -23.48 2.49 12.47
N GLU A 46 -22.47 2.83 13.25
CA GLU A 46 -22.45 4.01 14.09
C GLU A 46 -22.38 5.29 13.26
N HIS A 47 -21.69 5.29 12.12
CA HIS A 47 -21.65 6.46 11.22
C HIS A 47 -23.04 6.83 10.69
N ARG A 48 -23.87 5.85 10.32
CA ARG A 48 -25.26 6.10 9.89
C ARG A 48 -26.15 6.50 11.07
N LEU A 49 -25.97 5.87 12.24
CA LEU A 49 -26.79 6.14 13.41
C LEU A 49 -26.54 7.53 13.99
N VAL A 50 -25.28 7.99 14.07
CA VAL A 50 -24.98 9.36 14.55
C VAL A 50 -25.52 10.43 13.62
N LEU A 51 -25.46 10.23 12.29
CA LEU A 51 -26.02 11.16 11.33
C LEU A 51 -27.55 11.21 11.41
N TRP A 52 -28.20 10.06 11.57
CA TRP A 52 -29.64 9.99 11.80
C TRP A 52 -30.04 10.69 13.10
N ALA A 53 -29.33 10.41 14.20
CA ALA A 53 -29.59 11.01 15.50
C ALA A 53 -29.39 12.53 15.47
N ALA A 54 -28.32 13.01 14.84
CA ALA A 54 -28.07 14.45 14.68
C ALA A 54 -29.19 15.16 13.92
N ARG A 55 -29.71 14.53 12.84
CA ARG A 55 -30.87 15.06 12.10
C ARG A 55 -32.12 15.11 12.98
N LYS A 56 -32.37 14.09 13.80
CA LYS A 56 -33.55 14.05 14.69
C LYS A 56 -33.48 15.07 15.82
N LEU A 57 -32.28 15.30 16.37
CA LEU A 57 -32.06 16.21 17.50
C LEU A 57 -31.80 17.66 17.09
N GLY A 58 -31.47 17.91 15.81
CA GLY A 58 -31.05 19.24 15.35
C GLY A 58 -29.74 19.73 15.96
N ARG A 59 -28.90 18.80 16.47
CA ARG A 59 -27.65 19.10 17.18
C ARG A 59 -26.54 18.11 16.79
N PRO A 60 -25.25 18.48 16.88
CA PRO A 60 -24.16 17.54 16.67
C PRO A 60 -24.24 16.36 17.63
N VAL A 61 -24.00 15.15 17.12
CA VAL A 61 -23.89 13.91 17.89
C VAL A 61 -22.48 13.35 17.67
N LYS A 62 -21.78 13.06 18.76
CA LYS A 62 -20.47 12.40 18.74
C LYS A 62 -20.62 10.98 19.25
N TRP A 63 -20.01 10.04 18.55
CA TRP A 63 -19.79 8.68 19.02
C TRP A 63 -18.30 8.40 19.08
N ALA A 64 -17.89 7.64 20.09
CA ALA A 64 -16.58 7.05 20.24
C ALA A 64 -16.76 5.75 21.01
N CYS A 65 -16.06 4.69 20.62
CA CYS A 65 -16.06 3.43 21.34
C CYS A 65 -14.85 3.31 22.28
N GLU A 66 -15.01 2.48 23.29
CA GLU A 66 -13.93 1.96 24.11
C GLU A 66 -13.31 0.72 23.46
N ARG A 67 -12.08 0.37 23.86
CA ARG A 67 -11.37 -0.81 23.33
C ARG A 67 -12.17 -2.10 23.52
N ARG A 68 -12.89 -2.24 24.63
CA ARG A 68 -13.74 -3.41 24.93
C ARG A 68 -14.93 -3.56 23.99
N GLU A 69 -15.37 -2.47 23.35
CA GLU A 69 -16.43 -2.49 22.34
C GLU A 69 -15.82 -2.76 20.97
N ALA A 70 -14.69 -2.10 20.64
CA ALA A 70 -14.04 -2.24 19.34
C ALA A 70 -13.57 -3.67 19.04
N ILE A 71 -12.95 -4.37 20.00
CA ILE A 71 -12.44 -5.74 19.78
C ILE A 71 -13.54 -6.70 19.27
N PRO A 72 -14.72 -6.80 19.92
CA PRO A 72 -15.79 -7.65 19.41
C PRO A 72 -16.63 -7.03 18.26
N ALA A 73 -16.72 -5.70 18.16
CA ALA A 73 -17.67 -5.02 17.25
C ALA A 73 -17.06 -4.45 15.95
N ASP A 74 -15.74 -4.35 15.84
CA ASP A 74 -15.07 -4.00 14.57
C ASP A 74 -14.92 -5.23 13.67
N GLU A 75 -14.65 -5.00 12.39
CA GLU A 75 -14.37 -6.09 11.45
C GLU A 75 -13.10 -6.86 11.86
N HIS A 76 -13.16 -8.20 11.74
CA HIS A 76 -12.05 -9.11 12.04
C HIS A 76 -11.23 -9.43 10.78
N ALA A 77 -10.20 -10.28 10.86
CA ALA A 77 -9.39 -10.65 9.69
C ALA A 77 -8.89 -12.10 9.76
N ARG A 78 -8.38 -12.60 8.63
CA ARG A 78 -7.87 -13.97 8.42
C ARG A 78 -8.97 -15.01 8.34
N ASP A 79 -9.34 -15.59 9.48
CA ASP A 79 -10.35 -16.63 9.72
C ASP A 79 -10.60 -17.61 8.54
N ASN A 80 -9.50 -18.18 8.04
CA ASN A 80 -9.47 -19.15 6.95
C ASN A 80 -8.94 -20.49 7.46
N VAL A 81 -9.55 -21.58 7.00
CA VAL A 81 -9.02 -22.94 7.14
C VAL A 81 -8.70 -23.46 5.74
N SER A 82 -7.43 -23.75 5.49
CA SER A 82 -6.96 -24.16 4.16
C SER A 82 -6.36 -25.56 4.18
N GLU A 83 -6.80 -26.40 3.24
CA GLU A 83 -6.15 -27.63 2.83
C GLU A 83 -5.32 -27.34 1.57
N ALA A 84 -4.03 -27.68 1.58
CA ALA A 84 -3.14 -27.39 0.48
C ALA A 84 -2.25 -28.59 0.14
N GLU A 85 -2.02 -28.80 -1.15
CA GLU A 85 -1.23 -29.90 -1.71
C GLU A 85 -0.28 -29.36 -2.77
N LEU A 86 0.99 -29.80 -2.72
CA LEU A 86 2.02 -29.46 -3.68
C LEU A 86 2.54 -30.73 -4.35
N ALA A 87 2.45 -30.81 -5.67
CA ALA A 87 3.02 -31.91 -6.44
C ALA A 87 4.44 -31.55 -6.89
N LEU A 88 5.36 -32.51 -6.79
CA LEU A 88 6.76 -32.35 -7.20
C LEU A 88 7.20 -33.48 -8.13
N ASP A 89 8.17 -33.20 -9.01
CA ASP A 89 8.90 -34.24 -9.72
C ASP A 89 10.04 -34.83 -8.86
N ALA A 90 10.73 -35.84 -9.38
CA ALA A 90 11.85 -36.51 -8.70
C ALA A 90 13.07 -35.60 -8.46
N ARG A 91 13.12 -34.40 -9.05
CA ARG A 91 14.18 -33.40 -8.87
C ARG A 91 13.74 -32.26 -7.93
N GLY A 92 12.57 -32.36 -7.30
CA GLY A 92 12.03 -31.33 -6.43
C GLY A 92 11.43 -30.13 -7.17
N ARG A 93 11.13 -30.25 -8.48
CA ARG A 93 10.45 -29.19 -9.23
C ARG A 93 8.95 -29.22 -8.97
N PHE A 94 8.35 -28.06 -8.73
CA PHE A 94 6.92 -27.94 -8.51
C PHE A 94 6.16 -28.19 -9.83
N LEU A 95 5.16 -29.07 -9.77
CA LEU A 95 4.33 -29.48 -10.89
C LEU A 95 2.93 -28.87 -10.80
N ALA A 96 2.33 -28.89 -9.61
CA ALA A 96 1.01 -28.34 -9.39
C ALA A 96 0.76 -27.93 -7.93
N LEU A 97 -0.06 -26.90 -7.74
CA LEU A 97 -0.58 -26.46 -6.45
C LEU A 97 -2.10 -26.63 -6.42
N ARG A 98 -2.64 -27.31 -5.40
CA ARG A 98 -4.08 -27.36 -5.15
C ARG A 98 -4.39 -26.82 -3.76
N VAL A 99 -5.30 -25.87 -3.66
CA VAL A 99 -5.73 -25.27 -2.38
C VAL A 99 -7.25 -25.26 -2.28
N ARG A 100 -7.79 -25.72 -1.16
CA ARG A 100 -9.19 -25.57 -0.77
C ARG A 100 -9.25 -24.76 0.51
N THR A 101 -9.99 -23.67 0.51
CA THR A 101 -10.13 -22.80 1.68
C THR A 101 -11.59 -22.69 2.11
N LEU A 102 -11.86 -22.96 3.37
CA LEU A 102 -13.10 -22.59 4.05
C LEU A 102 -12.88 -21.27 4.78
N ALA A 103 -13.58 -20.22 4.35
CA ALA A 103 -13.39 -18.85 4.83
C ALA A 103 -14.61 -18.38 5.63
N ASN A 104 -14.41 -18.03 6.90
CA ASN A 104 -15.46 -17.38 7.69
C ASN A 104 -15.59 -15.91 7.27
N VAL A 105 -16.79 -15.50 6.86
CA VAL A 105 -17.09 -14.10 6.50
C VAL A 105 -17.99 -13.39 7.51
N GLY A 106 -18.23 -14.03 8.66
CA GLY A 106 -19.08 -13.53 9.74
C GLY A 106 -20.57 -13.58 9.41
N ALA A 107 -21.38 -12.88 10.21
CA ALA A 107 -22.84 -12.94 10.10
C ALA A 107 -23.39 -12.20 8.86
N TYR A 108 -22.63 -11.24 8.33
CA TYR A 108 -23.08 -10.36 7.26
C TYR A 108 -21.99 -10.10 6.23
N VAL A 109 -22.39 -10.06 4.95
CA VAL A 109 -21.58 -9.48 3.88
C VAL A 109 -22.21 -8.13 3.54
N SER A 110 -21.78 -7.09 4.25
CA SER A 110 -22.37 -5.75 4.14
C SER A 110 -21.62 -4.82 3.19
N SER A 111 -20.43 -5.24 2.73
CA SER A 111 -19.61 -4.56 1.75
C SER A 111 -18.74 -5.53 0.95
N ASP A 112 -18.30 -5.10 -0.23
CA ASP A 112 -17.29 -5.79 -1.05
C ASP A 112 -16.00 -6.08 -0.26
N ARG A 113 -15.67 -5.22 0.72
CA ARG A 113 -14.51 -5.38 1.60
C ARG A 113 -14.53 -6.67 2.39
N ASN A 114 -15.71 -7.17 2.77
CA ASN A 114 -15.80 -8.39 3.58
C ASN A 114 -15.32 -9.64 2.84
N LEU A 115 -15.21 -9.55 1.50
CA LEU A 115 -14.72 -10.63 0.65
C LEU A 115 -13.27 -10.41 0.20
N LEU A 116 -12.67 -9.25 0.48
CA LEU A 116 -11.34 -8.94 -0.05
C LEU A 116 -10.26 -9.85 0.55
N ALA A 117 -10.29 -10.09 1.86
CA ALA A 117 -9.32 -10.98 2.52
C ALA A 117 -9.40 -12.41 1.99
N THR A 118 -10.61 -12.85 1.62
CA THR A 118 -10.87 -14.20 1.13
C THR A 118 -10.47 -14.40 -0.33
N PHE A 119 -10.76 -13.44 -1.21
CA PHE A 119 -10.65 -13.65 -2.67
C PHE A 119 -9.55 -12.86 -3.36
N SER A 120 -9.15 -11.69 -2.85
CA SER A 120 -8.32 -10.75 -3.62
C SER A 120 -6.93 -11.28 -3.95
N ASN A 121 -6.46 -12.27 -3.18
CA ASN A 121 -5.10 -12.80 -3.23
C ASN A 121 -5.05 -14.31 -3.47
N VAL A 122 -6.16 -14.91 -3.90
CA VAL A 122 -6.13 -16.23 -4.54
C VAL A 122 -5.06 -16.25 -5.63
N VAL A 123 -4.98 -15.16 -6.40
CA VAL A 123 -4.02 -15.00 -7.50
C VAL A 123 -2.55 -14.95 -7.08
N THR A 124 -2.24 -14.81 -5.79
CA THR A 124 -0.87 -14.76 -5.26
C THR A 124 -0.47 -16.02 -4.52
N LEU A 125 -1.34 -17.04 -4.46
CA LEU A 125 -1.09 -18.30 -3.77
C LEU A 125 0.12 -19.08 -4.30
N VAL A 126 0.50 -18.88 -5.56
CA VAL A 126 1.70 -19.50 -6.13
C VAL A 126 3.00 -18.81 -5.71
N GLY A 127 2.91 -17.69 -4.97
CA GLY A 127 4.07 -16.94 -4.50
C GLY A 127 4.98 -16.49 -5.62
N VAL A 128 6.29 -16.57 -5.37
CA VAL A 128 7.36 -16.22 -6.33
C VAL A 128 7.88 -17.44 -7.11
N TYR A 129 7.09 -18.52 -7.18
CA TYR A 129 7.54 -19.82 -7.67
C TYR A 129 6.98 -20.20 -9.04
N THR A 130 7.78 -20.93 -9.82
CA THR A 130 7.35 -21.56 -11.06
C THR A 130 6.47 -22.76 -10.75
N VAL A 131 5.15 -22.58 -10.85
CA VAL A 131 4.16 -23.66 -10.70
C VAL A 131 3.37 -23.79 -12.00
N PRO A 132 3.54 -24.86 -12.79
CA PRO A 132 2.88 -25.00 -14.09
C PRO A 132 1.35 -25.03 -14.04
N ALA A 133 0.76 -25.64 -13.00
CA ALA A 133 -0.67 -25.75 -12.84
C ALA A 133 -1.11 -25.39 -11.42
N ALA A 134 -2.17 -24.60 -11.27
CA ALA A 134 -2.72 -24.29 -9.96
C ALA A 134 -4.25 -24.34 -9.99
N HIS A 135 -4.85 -24.88 -8.94
CA HIS A 135 -6.30 -24.89 -8.74
C HIS A 135 -6.62 -24.42 -7.32
N VAL A 136 -7.49 -23.43 -7.21
CA VAL A 136 -7.90 -22.86 -5.92
C VAL A 136 -9.41 -22.85 -5.84
N GLU A 137 -9.93 -23.41 -4.75
CA GLU A 137 -11.34 -23.40 -4.39
C GLU A 137 -11.49 -22.65 -3.07
N VAL A 138 -12.48 -21.74 -3.01
CA VAL A 138 -12.78 -20.98 -1.78
C VAL A 138 -14.28 -21.06 -1.50
N THR A 139 -14.63 -21.57 -0.32
CA THR A 139 -16.00 -21.65 0.18
C THR A 139 -16.16 -20.67 1.33
N SER A 140 -17.01 -19.66 1.16
CA SER A 140 -17.34 -18.72 2.23
C SER A 140 -18.52 -19.22 3.06
N VAL A 141 -18.40 -19.14 4.39
CA VAL A 141 -19.46 -19.51 5.33
C VAL A 141 -19.88 -18.34 6.21
N LEU A 142 -21.18 -18.24 6.46
CA LEU A 142 -21.74 -17.31 7.43
C LEU A 142 -21.70 -17.94 8.82
N THR A 143 -21.32 -17.15 9.82
CA THR A 143 -21.23 -17.60 11.22
C THR A 143 -21.76 -16.52 12.16
N ASN A 144 -21.94 -16.84 13.45
CA ASN A 144 -22.36 -15.87 14.46
C ASN A 144 -21.19 -15.01 15.00
N THR A 145 -20.29 -14.57 14.12
CA THR A 145 -19.20 -13.64 14.43
C THR A 145 -19.36 -12.34 13.65
N ASN A 146 -18.53 -11.35 13.98
CA ASN A 146 -18.46 -10.15 13.15
C ASN A 146 -17.84 -10.47 11.77
N SER A 147 -18.12 -9.62 10.79
CA SER A 147 -17.60 -9.77 9.44
C SER A 147 -16.08 -9.68 9.43
N THR A 148 -15.44 -10.50 8.62
CA THR A 148 -14.02 -10.33 8.30
C THR A 148 -13.84 -9.20 7.28
N ALA A 149 -12.68 -8.56 7.28
CA ALA A 149 -12.31 -7.49 6.37
C ALA A 149 -10.77 -7.35 6.32
N PRO A 150 -10.24 -6.40 5.53
CA PRO A 150 -8.81 -6.15 5.49
C PRO A 150 -8.25 -5.75 6.86
N TYR A 151 -7.38 -6.59 7.39
CA TYR A 151 -6.24 -6.17 8.20
C TYR A 151 -4.99 -6.38 7.34
N ARG A 152 -4.08 -5.40 7.31
CA ARG A 152 -2.84 -5.32 6.52
C ARG A 152 -2.52 -6.58 5.69
N GLY A 153 -2.49 -6.42 4.37
CA GLY A 153 -2.23 -7.49 3.41
C GLY A 153 -3.49 -8.16 2.85
N ALA A 154 -4.63 -8.13 3.55
CA ALA A 154 -5.96 -8.45 2.99
C ALA A 154 -6.03 -9.72 2.12
N GLY A 155 -5.57 -10.87 2.62
CA GLY A 155 -5.50 -12.14 1.87
C GLY A 155 -4.09 -12.54 1.45
N ARG A 156 -3.15 -11.58 1.38
CA ARG A 156 -1.74 -11.85 1.05
C ARG A 156 -1.03 -12.63 2.16
N PRO A 157 -1.17 -12.28 3.45
CA PRO A 157 -0.61 -13.07 4.53
C PRO A 157 -1.10 -14.52 4.51
N GLU A 158 -2.39 -14.72 4.22
CA GLU A 158 -3.01 -16.04 4.10
C GLU A 158 -2.41 -16.83 2.92
N ALA A 159 -2.25 -16.19 1.76
CA ALA A 159 -1.64 -16.80 0.59
C ALA A 159 -0.16 -17.16 0.81
N THR A 160 0.65 -16.23 1.33
CA THR A 160 2.06 -16.46 1.67
C THR A 160 2.20 -17.54 2.74
N TYR A 161 1.34 -17.52 3.77
CA TYR A 161 1.35 -18.55 4.81
C TYR A 161 1.13 -19.95 4.23
N VAL A 162 0.13 -20.11 3.36
CA VAL A 162 -0.19 -21.42 2.76
C VAL A 162 0.99 -21.96 1.96
N ILE A 163 1.55 -21.18 1.02
CA ILE A 163 2.61 -21.68 0.14
C ILE A 163 3.93 -21.89 0.88
N GLU A 164 4.34 -20.96 1.74
CA GLU A 164 5.63 -21.06 2.43
C GLU A 164 5.64 -22.17 3.48
N ARG A 165 4.53 -22.35 4.21
CA ARG A 165 4.38 -23.49 5.14
C ARG A 165 4.43 -24.81 4.39
N LEU A 166 3.72 -24.92 3.26
CA LEU A 166 3.69 -26.12 2.45
C LEU A 166 5.07 -26.48 1.88
N ILE A 167 5.86 -25.48 1.46
CA ILE A 167 7.24 -25.67 1.01
C ILE A 167 8.13 -26.15 2.16
N ASP A 168 8.05 -25.54 3.34
CA ASP A 168 8.84 -25.97 4.50
C ASP A 168 8.46 -27.37 4.99
N ASP A 169 7.17 -27.71 4.98
CA ASP A 169 6.69 -29.04 5.36
C ASP A 169 7.13 -30.08 4.31
N THR A 170 7.09 -29.75 3.01
CA THR A 170 7.63 -30.58 1.92
C THR A 170 9.14 -30.82 2.09
N ALA A 171 9.92 -29.76 2.36
CA ALA A 171 11.35 -29.88 2.58
C ALA A 171 11.67 -30.80 3.76
N ARG A 172 10.91 -30.70 4.85
CA ARG A 172 11.07 -31.56 6.02
C ARG A 172 10.70 -33.02 5.75
N GLU A 173 9.59 -33.26 5.05
CA GLU A 173 9.12 -34.61 4.72
C GLU A 173 10.10 -35.34 3.79
N LEU A 174 10.67 -34.63 2.81
CA LEU A 174 11.58 -35.19 1.82
C LEU A 174 13.07 -35.11 2.20
N GLY A 175 13.40 -34.48 3.33
CA GLY A 175 14.78 -34.28 3.77
C GLY A 175 15.59 -33.36 2.85
N LEU A 176 14.94 -32.38 2.22
CA LEU A 176 15.57 -31.38 1.34
C LEU A 176 15.96 -30.12 2.11
N ASP A 177 16.97 -29.41 1.61
CA ASP A 177 17.27 -28.07 2.11
C ASP A 177 16.16 -27.09 1.66
N PRO A 178 15.54 -26.34 2.59
CA PRO A 178 14.42 -25.45 2.27
C PRO A 178 14.81 -24.23 1.45
N VAL A 179 16.08 -23.79 1.48
CA VAL A 179 16.59 -22.70 0.64
C VAL A 179 16.80 -23.22 -0.78
N GLU A 180 17.41 -24.39 -0.94
CA GLU A 180 17.65 -24.98 -2.26
C GLU A 180 16.35 -25.44 -2.94
N LEU A 181 15.36 -25.94 -2.18
CA LEU A 181 14.04 -26.26 -2.72
C LEU A 181 13.34 -25.01 -3.28
N ARG A 182 13.44 -23.87 -2.57
CA ARG A 182 12.94 -22.58 -3.06
C ARG A 182 13.72 -22.14 -4.28
N ARG A 183 15.06 -22.11 -4.21
CA ARG A 183 15.96 -21.70 -5.31
C ARG A 183 15.65 -22.45 -6.60
N ALA A 184 15.50 -23.77 -6.50
CA ALA A 184 15.14 -24.60 -7.63
C ALA A 184 13.84 -24.15 -8.28
N ASN A 185 12.88 -23.59 -7.54
CA ASN A 185 11.55 -23.26 -8.05
C ASN A 185 11.25 -21.77 -8.16
N LEU A 186 12.19 -20.87 -7.90
CA LEU A 186 11.95 -19.43 -8.07
C LEU A 186 11.71 -19.07 -9.54
N ILE A 187 10.84 -18.10 -9.78
CA ILE A 187 10.68 -17.48 -11.10
C ILE A 187 11.97 -16.70 -11.42
N PRO A 188 12.68 -17.02 -12.53
CA PRO A 188 13.91 -16.30 -12.87
C PRO A 188 13.62 -14.84 -13.26
N ALA A 189 14.50 -13.91 -12.89
CA ALA A 189 14.39 -12.50 -13.28
C ALA A 189 14.31 -12.30 -14.81
N SER A 190 15.00 -13.17 -15.57
CA SER A 190 14.99 -13.18 -17.04
C SER A 190 13.63 -13.59 -17.64
N SER A 191 12.69 -14.09 -16.84
CA SER A 191 11.35 -14.47 -17.27
C SER A 191 10.31 -13.36 -17.08
N MET A 192 10.71 -12.19 -16.58
CA MET A 192 9.81 -11.06 -16.38
C MET A 192 9.52 -10.32 -17.70
N PRO A 193 8.26 -9.88 -17.95
CA PRO A 193 7.07 -10.08 -17.11
C PRO A 193 6.57 -11.53 -17.15
N TYR A 194 6.18 -12.08 -15.99
CA TYR A 194 5.81 -13.49 -15.85
C TYR A 194 4.32 -13.70 -15.60
N ARG A 195 3.65 -14.50 -16.44
CA ARG A 195 2.23 -14.84 -16.26
C ARG A 195 2.08 -16.09 -15.39
N THR A 196 1.48 -15.92 -14.22
CA THR A 196 1.18 -16.99 -13.26
C THR A 196 0.03 -17.89 -13.74
N PRO A 197 -0.04 -19.15 -13.30
CA PRO A 197 -1.15 -20.06 -13.63
C PRO A 197 -2.51 -19.59 -13.09
N LEU A 198 -2.51 -18.68 -12.10
CA LEU A 198 -3.72 -18.08 -11.52
C LEU A 198 -4.11 -16.75 -12.19
N GLY A 199 -3.49 -16.42 -13.33
CA GLY A 199 -3.98 -15.43 -14.29
C GLY A 199 -3.38 -14.03 -14.17
N MET A 200 -2.58 -13.75 -13.14
CA MET A 200 -1.89 -12.46 -12.99
C MET A 200 -0.53 -12.45 -13.68
N THR A 201 -0.13 -11.28 -14.16
CA THR A 201 1.21 -11.03 -14.72
C THR A 201 2.03 -10.20 -13.75
N TYR A 202 3.14 -10.76 -13.29
CA TYR A 202 4.14 -10.05 -12.49
C TYR A 202 4.95 -9.15 -13.41
N ASP A 203 5.15 -7.90 -12.99
CA ASP A 203 5.76 -6.84 -13.79
C ASP A 203 7.29 -6.97 -13.81
N CYS A 204 7.90 -7.13 -12.64
CA CYS A 204 9.33 -7.36 -12.46
C CYS A 204 9.60 -8.15 -11.16
N GLY A 205 10.86 -8.56 -10.96
CA GLY A 205 11.31 -9.19 -9.71
C GLY A 205 12.63 -9.94 -9.87
N ASP A 206 13.52 -9.77 -8.91
CA ASP A 206 14.76 -10.54 -8.76
C ASP A 206 14.70 -11.34 -7.44
N PHE A 207 13.80 -12.33 -7.43
CA PHE A 207 13.43 -13.06 -6.21
C PHE A 207 14.60 -13.87 -5.63
N GLU A 208 15.45 -14.43 -6.48
CA GLU A 208 16.62 -15.20 -6.04
C GLU A 208 17.64 -14.30 -5.34
N ARG A 209 17.90 -13.10 -5.90
CA ARG A 209 18.76 -12.12 -5.23
C ARG A 209 18.19 -11.68 -3.87
N ASN A 210 16.90 -11.39 -3.79
CA ASN A 210 16.26 -11.03 -2.53
C ASN A 210 16.39 -12.15 -1.48
N MET A 211 16.23 -13.41 -1.90
CA MET A 211 16.44 -14.57 -1.05
C MET A 211 17.90 -14.69 -0.61
N ASP A 212 18.86 -14.55 -1.53
CA ASP A 212 20.30 -14.65 -1.24
C ASP A 212 20.77 -13.57 -0.27
N ASP A 213 20.33 -12.33 -0.46
CA ASP A 213 20.61 -11.22 0.45
C ASP A 213 20.02 -11.50 1.84
N GLY A 214 18.79 -12.04 1.93
CA GLY A 214 18.15 -12.42 3.19
C GLY A 214 18.89 -13.55 3.93
N VAL A 215 19.25 -14.62 3.21
CA VAL A 215 20.02 -15.78 3.74
C VAL A 215 21.37 -15.33 4.28
N LYS A 216 22.05 -14.45 3.55
CA LYS A 216 23.35 -13.90 3.93
C LYS A 216 23.24 -13.01 5.17
N LEU A 217 22.31 -12.05 5.16
CA LEU A 217 22.12 -11.11 6.27
C LEU A 217 21.67 -11.79 7.56
N ALA A 218 20.92 -12.89 7.46
CA ALA A 218 20.50 -13.70 8.61
C ALA A 218 21.54 -14.74 9.05
N GLU A 219 22.69 -14.81 8.37
CA GLU A 219 23.77 -15.75 8.67
C GLU A 219 23.28 -17.20 8.78
N VAL A 220 22.44 -17.63 7.83
CA VAL A 220 21.78 -18.96 7.86
C VAL A 220 22.81 -20.10 7.89
N ALA A 221 23.95 -19.95 7.21
CA ALA A 221 25.04 -20.92 7.22
C ALA A 221 25.57 -21.21 8.65
N GLY A 222 25.48 -20.25 9.57
CA GLY A 222 25.88 -20.38 10.97
C GLY A 222 24.80 -20.98 11.89
N PHE A 223 23.59 -21.21 11.39
CA PHE A 223 22.43 -21.60 12.21
C PHE A 223 22.66 -22.91 12.99
N ALA A 224 23.33 -23.91 12.39
CA ALA A 224 23.55 -25.19 13.04
C ALA A 224 24.30 -25.07 14.38
N LEU A 225 25.31 -24.18 14.43
CA LEU A 225 26.06 -23.90 15.67
C LEU A 225 25.16 -23.21 16.70
N ARG A 226 24.42 -22.18 16.28
CA ARG A 226 23.49 -21.45 17.16
C ARG A 226 22.35 -22.33 17.71
N ARG A 227 21.90 -23.30 16.92
CA ARG A 227 20.92 -24.31 17.34
C ARG A 227 21.50 -25.23 18.40
N GLU A 228 22.73 -25.69 18.22
CA GLU A 228 23.43 -26.53 19.19
C GLU A 228 23.68 -25.80 20.52
N GLU A 229 24.10 -24.54 20.48
CA GLU A 229 24.25 -23.69 21.68
C GLU A 229 22.95 -23.57 22.49
N SER A 230 21.81 -23.54 21.80
CA SER A 230 20.49 -23.45 22.44
C SER A 230 20.08 -24.80 23.01
N ARG A 231 20.36 -25.90 22.29
CA ARG A 231 20.16 -27.27 22.78
C ARG A 231 20.94 -27.53 24.06
N LEU A 232 22.19 -27.08 24.15
CA LEU A 232 23.02 -27.20 25.36
C LEU A 232 22.45 -26.43 26.57
N ARG A 233 21.66 -25.37 26.31
CA ARG A 233 20.91 -24.62 27.33
C ARG A 233 19.52 -25.20 27.62
N GLY A 234 19.19 -26.37 27.05
CA GLY A 234 17.86 -26.99 27.19
C GLY A 234 16.76 -26.29 26.39
N ARG A 235 17.11 -25.54 25.34
CA ARG A 235 16.17 -24.77 24.50
C ARG A 235 16.06 -25.37 23.10
N LEU A 236 14.90 -25.16 22.46
CA LEU A 236 14.70 -25.48 21.04
C LEU A 236 14.92 -24.22 20.22
N ARG A 237 15.67 -24.29 19.12
CA ARG A 237 15.87 -23.14 18.21
C ARG A 237 15.41 -23.47 16.81
N GLY A 238 14.65 -22.56 16.21
CA GLY A 238 14.15 -22.66 14.85
C GLY A 238 14.55 -21.44 14.02
N ILE A 239 14.76 -21.65 12.73
CA ILE A 239 14.91 -20.60 11.73
C ILE A 239 13.94 -20.89 10.59
N ALA A 240 13.29 -19.85 10.07
CA ALA A 240 12.41 -19.94 8.92
C ALA A 240 12.74 -18.84 7.92
N LEU A 241 12.64 -19.16 6.64
CA LEU A 241 12.76 -18.23 5.53
C LEU A 241 11.42 -18.16 4.78
N VAL A 242 10.97 -16.96 4.45
CA VAL A 242 9.72 -16.69 3.76
C VAL A 242 9.99 -15.76 2.59
N ASN A 243 9.68 -16.20 1.36
CA ASN A 243 9.63 -15.29 0.22
C ASN A 243 8.19 -14.80 0.01
N ALA A 244 7.98 -13.50 0.17
CA ALA A 244 6.68 -12.86 0.03
C ALA A 244 6.58 -12.11 -1.31
N ILE A 245 5.38 -12.07 -1.87
CA ILE A 245 5.03 -11.21 -2.99
C ILE A 245 3.69 -10.53 -2.71
N GLU A 246 3.64 -9.25 -3.02
CA GLU A 246 2.54 -8.37 -2.67
C GLU A 246 1.90 -7.83 -3.94
N ARG A 247 0.60 -8.10 -4.11
CA ARG A 247 -0.19 -7.41 -5.14
C ARG A 247 -0.45 -5.97 -4.69
N ALA A 248 0.12 -4.94 -5.30
CA ALA A 248 -0.09 -3.55 -4.88
C ALA A 248 -0.70 -2.69 -5.99
N ALA A 249 -1.27 -1.54 -5.60
CA ALA A 249 -1.74 -0.52 -6.54
C ALA A 249 -2.77 -1.01 -7.56
N ALA A 250 -3.74 -1.82 -7.13
CA ALA A 250 -4.81 -2.31 -7.99
C ALA A 250 -5.52 -1.18 -8.76
N ALA A 251 -5.84 -1.44 -10.03
CA ALA A 251 -6.37 -0.46 -10.99
C ALA A 251 -7.64 0.26 -10.50
N GLN A 252 -7.43 1.44 -9.91
CA GLN A 252 -8.48 2.37 -9.48
C GLN A 252 -7.94 3.79 -9.60
N PRO A 253 -8.76 4.77 -10.02
CA PRO A 253 -8.32 6.15 -10.15
C PRO A 253 -7.86 6.73 -8.82
N GLU A 254 -6.88 7.62 -8.85
CA GLU A 254 -6.60 8.53 -7.75
C GLU A 254 -6.36 9.95 -8.27
N PHE A 255 -6.69 10.93 -7.43
CA PHE A 255 -6.62 12.35 -7.75
C PHE A 255 -5.56 13.09 -6.94
N ALA A 256 -4.94 14.07 -7.59
CA ALA A 256 -4.09 15.07 -6.96
C ALA A 256 -4.34 16.45 -7.59
N GLU A 257 -4.19 17.50 -6.81
CA GLU A 257 -4.21 18.90 -7.26
C GLU A 257 -3.01 19.64 -6.67
N ILE A 258 -2.36 20.47 -7.48
CA ILE A 258 -1.36 21.44 -7.06
C ILE A 258 -1.94 22.82 -7.29
N ARG A 259 -2.00 23.63 -6.24
CA ARG A 259 -2.60 24.95 -6.25
C ARG A 259 -1.61 26.00 -5.75
N PHE A 260 -1.11 26.87 -6.63
CA PHE A 260 -0.29 28.01 -6.20
C PHE A 260 -1.16 29.20 -5.80
N ALA A 261 -0.82 29.89 -4.72
CA ALA A 261 -1.44 31.16 -4.35
C ALA A 261 -0.76 32.33 -5.10
N PRO A 262 -1.37 33.53 -5.14
CA PRO A 262 -0.73 34.73 -5.68
C PRO A 262 0.60 35.12 -5.01
N SER A 263 0.86 34.61 -3.81
CA SER A 263 2.14 34.73 -3.12
C SER A 263 3.22 33.77 -3.64
N GLY A 264 2.91 32.85 -4.54
CA GLY A 264 3.81 31.79 -4.99
C GLY A 264 3.88 30.56 -4.06
N SER A 265 3.20 30.57 -2.91
CA SER A 265 3.12 29.40 -2.02
C SER A 265 2.23 28.30 -2.62
N ALA A 266 2.61 27.04 -2.46
CA ALA A 266 1.86 25.91 -3.02
C ALA A 266 1.00 25.20 -1.96
N THR A 267 -0.16 24.72 -2.38
CA THR A 267 -1.01 23.79 -1.64
C THR A 267 -1.22 22.54 -2.49
N VAL A 268 -1.02 21.37 -1.90
CA VAL A 268 -1.32 20.08 -2.52
C VAL A 268 -2.56 19.47 -1.88
N LEU A 269 -3.49 19.00 -2.72
CA LEU A 269 -4.69 18.30 -2.30
C LEU A 269 -4.65 16.87 -2.85
N MET A 270 -4.77 15.89 -1.98
CA MET A 270 -4.67 14.47 -2.35
C MET A 270 -5.98 13.74 -2.08
N GLY A 271 -6.41 12.89 -3.03
CA GLY A 271 -7.54 11.97 -2.85
C GLY A 271 -7.21 10.75 -1.99
N THR A 272 -5.92 10.48 -1.76
CA THR A 272 -5.47 9.52 -0.74
C THR A 272 -5.73 10.07 0.67
N LYS A 273 -5.65 9.21 1.71
CA LYS A 273 -5.79 9.66 3.10
C LYS A 273 -4.65 9.12 3.94
N ASN A 274 -4.03 9.97 4.74
CA ASN A 274 -3.03 9.61 5.73
C ASN A 274 -3.66 9.03 7.01
N GLN A 275 -3.10 7.92 7.52
CA GLN A 275 -3.37 7.32 8.82
C GLN A 275 -2.07 6.97 9.59
N GLY A 276 -0.95 7.63 9.25
CA GLY A 276 0.36 7.43 9.91
C GLY A 276 1.48 6.92 8.99
N GLN A 277 1.20 6.67 7.72
CA GLN A 277 2.18 6.19 6.74
C GLN A 277 3.08 7.29 6.14
N GLY A 278 2.94 8.54 6.59
CA GLY A 278 3.86 9.62 6.22
C GLY A 278 3.57 10.32 4.88
N HIS A 279 2.34 10.25 4.38
CA HIS A 279 1.94 10.86 3.10
C HIS A 279 2.31 12.34 2.98
N GLU A 280 2.06 13.12 4.03
CA GLU A 280 2.37 14.54 4.04
C GLU A 280 3.85 14.80 3.72
N THR A 281 4.76 14.02 4.30
CA THR A 281 6.19 14.09 4.02
C THR A 281 6.51 13.57 2.62
N THR A 282 6.07 12.35 2.28
CA THR A 282 6.43 11.68 1.03
C THR A 282 5.94 12.44 -0.21
N PHE A 283 4.72 12.97 -0.20
CA PHE A 283 4.20 13.73 -1.34
C PHE A 283 4.88 15.08 -1.49
N ARG A 284 5.30 15.73 -0.40
CA ARG A 284 6.12 16.95 -0.48
C ARG A 284 7.52 16.65 -1.03
N GLN A 285 8.12 15.51 -0.69
CA GLN A 285 9.38 15.08 -1.31
C GLN A 285 9.24 14.83 -2.82
N ILE A 286 8.15 14.22 -3.26
CA ILE A 286 7.85 14.05 -4.69
C ILE A 286 7.73 15.42 -5.39
N LEU A 287 7.08 16.39 -4.76
CA LEU A 287 7.00 17.76 -5.30
C LEU A 287 8.33 18.51 -5.26
N HIS A 288 9.16 18.27 -4.25
CA HIS A 288 10.50 18.82 -4.21
C HIS A 288 11.33 18.31 -5.38
N GLU A 289 11.34 16.99 -5.59
CA GLU A 289 12.03 16.36 -6.71
C GLU A 289 11.54 16.90 -8.05
N ARG A 290 10.21 17.01 -8.22
CA ARG A 290 9.65 17.37 -9.53
C ARG A 290 9.60 18.87 -9.81
N LEU A 291 9.37 19.70 -8.80
CA LEU A 291 9.12 21.15 -8.95
C LEU A 291 10.17 22.03 -8.25
N GLY A 292 11.15 21.46 -7.53
CA GLY A 292 12.13 22.21 -6.75
C GLY A 292 11.54 23.02 -5.60
N LEU A 293 10.30 22.72 -5.17
CA LEU A 293 9.64 23.42 -4.07
C LEU A 293 10.25 22.97 -2.74
N ASP A 294 10.46 23.91 -1.81
CA ASP A 294 10.81 23.56 -0.44
C ASP A 294 9.61 22.80 0.20
N PRO A 295 9.80 21.56 0.70
CA PRO A 295 8.76 20.83 1.43
C PRO A 295 8.11 21.61 2.58
N ALA A 296 8.83 22.54 3.21
CA ALA A 296 8.31 23.38 4.28
C ALA A 296 7.25 24.39 3.79
N ASP A 297 7.37 24.83 2.53
CA ASP A 297 6.50 25.84 1.91
C ASP A 297 5.31 25.24 1.14
N VAL A 298 5.16 23.93 1.18
CA VAL A 298 4.04 23.21 0.56
C VAL A 298 3.03 22.82 1.63
N ARG A 299 1.82 23.40 1.56
CA ARG A 299 0.71 22.98 2.43
C ARG A 299 0.08 21.68 1.93
N TYR A 300 -0.07 20.70 2.80
CA TYR A 300 -0.75 19.43 2.50
C TYR A 300 -2.22 19.41 2.96
N ILE A 301 -3.12 18.87 2.14
CA ILE A 301 -4.53 18.64 2.48
C ILE A 301 -4.97 17.27 1.98
N ASP A 302 -5.61 16.51 2.86
CA ASP A 302 -6.37 15.31 2.53
C ASP A 302 -7.68 15.27 3.34
N GLY A 303 -8.48 14.22 3.17
CA GLY A 303 -9.53 13.86 4.13
C GLY A 303 -10.82 14.68 4.12
N ASP A 304 -10.85 15.84 3.47
CA ASP A 304 -12.02 16.72 3.39
C ASP A 304 -12.68 16.66 2.01
N THR A 305 -13.82 15.99 1.94
CA THR A 305 -14.54 15.72 0.69
C THR A 305 -15.10 16.96 -0.02
N ASP A 306 -15.15 18.12 0.64
CA ASP A 306 -15.56 19.39 0.02
C ASP A 306 -14.37 20.20 -0.49
N ARG A 307 -13.15 19.88 -0.04
CA ARG A 307 -11.92 20.55 -0.49
C ARG A 307 -11.21 19.76 -1.58
N VAL A 308 -11.24 18.44 -1.49
CA VAL A 308 -10.61 17.54 -2.46
C VAL A 308 -11.67 17.01 -3.41
N ALA A 309 -11.48 17.17 -4.72
CA ALA A 309 -12.49 16.86 -5.72
C ALA A 309 -12.92 15.38 -5.73
N PHE A 310 -11.97 14.46 -5.62
CA PHE A 310 -12.18 13.02 -5.69
C PHE A 310 -11.10 12.28 -4.90
N GLY A 311 -11.39 11.04 -4.50
CA GLY A 311 -10.38 10.15 -3.96
C GLY A 311 -10.89 8.74 -3.71
N MET A 312 -10.04 7.73 -3.97
CA MET A 312 -10.34 6.36 -3.57
C MET A 312 -9.85 6.06 -2.14
N GLY A 313 -8.96 6.90 -1.61
CA GLY A 313 -8.37 6.75 -0.30
C GLY A 313 -7.23 5.74 -0.28
N THR A 314 -6.84 5.32 0.93
CA THR A 314 -5.60 4.58 1.14
C THR A 314 -5.83 3.16 1.61
N MET A 315 -5.51 2.20 0.72
CA MET A 315 -5.51 0.75 0.94
C MET A 315 -4.60 0.06 -0.07
N GLY A 316 -4.41 -1.26 0.05
CA GLY A 316 -3.75 -2.08 -0.99
C GLY A 316 -2.40 -1.53 -1.45
N SER A 317 -1.66 -0.89 -0.54
CA SER A 317 -0.37 -0.25 -0.78
C SER A 317 -0.34 0.69 -1.99
N ARG A 318 -1.46 1.36 -2.30
CA ARG A 318 -1.64 2.09 -3.57
C ARG A 318 -1.20 3.55 -3.57
N SER A 319 -0.95 4.15 -2.40
CA SER A 319 -0.96 5.62 -2.27
C SER A 319 0.24 6.29 -2.95
N THR A 320 1.44 5.74 -2.78
CA THR A 320 2.65 6.26 -3.45
C THR A 320 2.58 6.01 -4.96
N VAL A 321 2.22 4.80 -5.37
CA VAL A 321 2.14 4.45 -6.80
C VAL A 321 1.08 5.30 -7.49
N ILE A 322 -0.19 5.22 -7.07
CA ILE A 322 -1.28 5.85 -7.83
C ILE A 322 -1.40 7.35 -7.49
N GLY A 323 -1.40 7.68 -6.20
CA GLY A 323 -1.49 9.07 -5.74
C GLY A 323 -0.23 9.87 -6.07
N GLY A 324 0.95 9.29 -5.90
CA GLY A 324 2.21 9.93 -6.26
C GLY A 324 2.36 10.14 -7.77
N THR A 325 1.96 9.17 -8.61
CA THR A 325 1.91 9.38 -10.06
C THR A 325 0.88 10.43 -10.47
N ALA A 326 -0.31 10.46 -9.86
CA ALA A 326 -1.28 11.53 -10.11
C ALA A 326 -0.70 12.90 -9.76
N LEU A 327 0.04 13.00 -8.65
CA LEU A 327 0.73 14.23 -8.25
C LEU A 327 1.83 14.64 -9.23
N TRP A 328 2.62 13.67 -9.70
CA TRP A 328 3.65 13.89 -10.71
C TRP A 328 3.06 14.41 -12.03
N MET A 329 1.95 13.82 -12.48
CA MET A 329 1.24 14.29 -13.67
C MET A 329 0.67 15.70 -13.50
N ALA A 330 0.18 16.06 -12.31
CA ALA A 330 -0.23 17.42 -12.00
C ALA A 330 0.98 18.39 -12.08
N ALA A 331 2.12 17.98 -11.54
CA ALA A 331 3.36 18.74 -11.60
C ALA A 331 3.87 18.94 -13.04
N ASP A 332 3.77 17.92 -13.90
CA ASP A 332 4.11 18.04 -15.32
C ASP A 332 3.27 19.11 -16.03
N LYS A 333 1.96 19.19 -15.71
CA LYS A 333 1.09 20.23 -16.24
C LYS A 333 1.43 21.61 -15.69
N VAL A 334 1.81 21.71 -14.41
CA VAL A 334 2.32 22.96 -13.83
C VAL A 334 3.55 23.43 -14.59
N ILE A 335 4.50 22.55 -14.88
CA ILE A 335 5.71 22.87 -15.65
C ILE A 335 5.32 23.31 -17.05
N ALA A 336 4.44 22.59 -17.74
CA ALA A 336 4.01 22.93 -19.10
C ALA A 336 3.33 24.32 -19.18
N LYS A 337 2.44 24.65 -18.23
CA LYS A 337 1.86 26.00 -18.13
C LYS A 337 2.91 27.03 -17.74
N GLY A 338 3.81 26.67 -16.83
CA GLY A 338 4.91 27.50 -16.36
C GLY A 338 5.90 27.87 -17.45
N MET A 339 6.23 26.95 -18.38
CA MET A 339 7.10 27.20 -19.52
C MET A 339 6.59 28.36 -20.38
N LYS A 340 5.29 28.42 -20.65
CA LYS A 340 4.65 29.50 -21.42
C LYS A 340 4.77 30.85 -20.73
N ILE A 341 4.58 30.88 -19.42
CA ILE A 341 4.67 32.10 -18.62
C ILE A 341 6.14 32.54 -18.51
N ALA A 342 7.04 31.61 -18.22
CA ALA A 342 8.47 31.85 -18.14
C ALA A 342 9.05 32.38 -19.46
N ALA A 343 8.61 31.84 -20.60
CA ALA A 343 9.02 32.29 -21.93
C ALA A 343 8.70 33.78 -22.14
N ARG A 344 7.51 34.22 -21.69
CA ARG A 344 7.12 35.62 -21.72
C ARG A 344 7.97 36.48 -20.78
N LEU A 345 8.22 36.03 -19.55
CA LEU A 345 9.02 36.77 -18.56
C LEU A 345 10.50 36.91 -18.97
N LEU A 346 11.04 35.90 -19.65
CA LEU A 346 12.43 35.85 -20.10
C LEU A 346 12.60 36.41 -21.52
N GLU A 347 11.52 36.80 -22.19
CA GLU A 347 11.54 37.23 -23.60
C GLU A 347 12.29 36.22 -24.50
N ALA A 348 12.01 34.93 -24.30
CA ALA A 348 12.61 33.80 -24.99
C ALA A 348 11.54 32.89 -25.61
N ALA A 349 11.92 32.04 -26.57
CA ALA A 349 10.99 31.04 -27.08
C ALA A 349 10.81 29.91 -26.06
N GLU A 350 9.60 29.34 -25.98
CA GLU A 350 9.29 28.22 -25.08
C GLU A 350 10.22 27.01 -25.34
N ALA A 351 10.56 26.75 -26.60
CA ALA A 351 11.44 25.65 -27.02
C ALA A 351 12.90 25.83 -26.55
N ASP A 352 13.30 27.05 -26.22
CA ASP A 352 14.65 27.34 -25.72
C ASP A 352 14.73 27.24 -24.19
N LEU A 353 13.62 26.94 -23.51
CA LEU A 353 13.59 26.81 -22.06
C LEU A 353 13.80 25.37 -21.60
N VAL A 354 14.54 25.24 -20.51
CA VAL A 354 14.65 24.01 -19.72
C VAL A 354 14.14 24.26 -18.31
N PHE A 355 13.45 23.28 -17.74
CA PHE A 355 13.02 23.32 -16.35
C PHE A 355 13.82 22.31 -15.53
N ALA A 356 14.52 22.78 -14.51
CA ALA A 356 15.25 21.96 -13.55
C ALA A 356 15.34 22.71 -12.21
N ASP A 357 15.32 21.96 -11.10
CA ASP A 357 15.54 22.48 -9.74
C ASP A 357 14.69 23.72 -9.40
N GLY A 358 13.42 23.71 -9.83
CA GLY A 358 12.48 24.80 -9.57
C GLY A 358 12.70 26.08 -10.37
N ARG A 359 13.51 26.03 -11.43
CA ARG A 359 13.83 27.17 -12.28
C ARG A 359 13.58 26.88 -13.74
N PHE A 360 13.08 27.88 -14.46
CA PHE A 360 12.98 27.91 -15.91
C PHE A 360 14.16 28.71 -16.44
N THR A 361 15.03 28.09 -17.25
CA THR A 361 16.30 28.69 -17.72
C THR A 361 16.37 28.67 -19.23
N VAL A 362 16.84 29.76 -19.86
CA VAL A 362 17.12 29.78 -21.30
C VAL A 362 18.39 28.97 -21.58
N ALA A 363 18.28 27.97 -22.44
CA ALA A 363 19.35 27.04 -22.78
C ALA A 363 20.62 27.78 -23.23
N GLY A 364 21.77 27.39 -22.67
CA GLY A 364 23.07 28.01 -22.98
C GLY A 364 23.32 29.36 -22.30
N THR A 365 22.46 29.80 -21.37
CA THR A 365 22.61 31.06 -20.62
C THR A 365 22.37 30.87 -19.11
N ASP A 366 22.59 31.93 -18.34
CA ASP A 366 22.25 32.03 -16.92
C ASP A 366 20.89 32.72 -16.66
N ARG A 367 20.19 33.14 -17.73
CA ARG A 367 18.89 33.82 -17.63
C ARG A 367 17.82 32.81 -17.18
N ALA A 368 17.32 33.00 -15.96
CA ALA A 368 16.35 32.09 -15.37
C ALA A 368 15.33 32.80 -14.48
N VAL A 369 14.15 32.19 -14.34
CA VAL A 369 13.09 32.62 -13.41
C VAL A 369 12.65 31.44 -12.54
N ALA A 370 12.41 31.68 -11.25
CA ALA A 370 11.96 30.64 -10.33
C ALA A 370 10.49 30.30 -10.55
N ILE A 371 10.09 29.06 -10.22
CA ILE A 371 8.69 28.62 -10.32
C ILE A 371 7.75 29.45 -9.44
N THR A 372 8.23 29.94 -8.31
CA THR A 372 7.47 30.84 -7.42
C THR A 372 7.20 32.19 -8.07
N ASP A 373 8.14 32.74 -8.83
CA ASP A 373 7.96 33.98 -9.59
C ASP A 373 7.01 33.77 -10.78
N VAL A 374 7.16 32.65 -11.49
CA VAL A 374 6.21 32.23 -12.52
C VAL A 374 4.80 32.08 -11.95
N ALA A 375 4.66 31.49 -10.76
CA ALA A 375 3.39 31.37 -10.08
C ALA A 375 2.79 32.74 -9.74
N ARG A 376 3.59 33.70 -9.24
CA ARG A 376 3.13 35.09 -9.00
C ARG A 376 2.67 35.77 -10.30
N ALA A 377 3.45 35.63 -11.37
CA ALA A 377 3.14 36.18 -12.68
C ALA A 377 1.85 35.58 -13.26
N ALA A 378 1.56 34.31 -12.96
CA ALA A 378 0.34 33.64 -13.41
C ALA A 378 -0.94 34.39 -12.97
N PHE A 379 -0.89 35.15 -11.87
CA PHE A 379 -2.01 35.93 -11.34
C PHE A 379 -2.08 37.37 -11.85
N GLN A 380 -1.18 37.76 -12.75
CA GLN A 380 -1.09 39.11 -13.29
C GLN A 380 -1.38 39.05 -14.79
N PRO A 381 -2.62 39.35 -15.23
CA PRO A 381 -3.01 39.21 -16.63
C PRO A 381 -2.09 39.92 -17.63
N ALA A 382 -1.48 41.04 -17.24
CA ALA A 382 -0.53 41.78 -18.06
C ALA A 382 0.80 41.04 -18.33
N GLN A 383 1.14 40.05 -17.50
CA GLN A 383 2.35 39.23 -17.63
C GLN A 383 2.09 37.90 -18.36
N LEU A 384 0.83 37.58 -18.67
CA LEU A 384 0.46 36.34 -19.35
C LEU A 384 0.62 36.44 -20.86
N PRO A 385 0.98 35.34 -21.54
CA PRO A 385 0.77 35.22 -22.98
C PRO A 385 -0.71 35.40 -23.36
N PRO A 386 -1.01 36.00 -24.53
CA PRO A 386 -2.39 36.10 -25.03
C PRO A 386 -3.09 34.74 -25.06
N GLY A 387 -4.33 34.70 -24.55
CA GLY A 387 -5.15 33.48 -24.54
C GLY A 387 -4.84 32.49 -23.41
N LEU A 388 -3.84 32.75 -22.56
CA LEU A 388 -3.58 31.91 -21.39
C LEU A 388 -4.49 32.29 -20.22
N GLU A 389 -5.19 31.31 -19.64
CA GLU A 389 -6.01 31.51 -18.46
C GLU A 389 -5.16 31.86 -17.22
N PRO A 390 -5.52 32.89 -16.44
CA PRO A 390 -4.82 33.24 -15.20
C PRO A 390 -4.77 32.13 -14.15
N GLY A 391 -3.79 32.24 -13.26
CA GLY A 391 -3.51 31.31 -12.17
C GLY A 391 -2.66 30.11 -12.56
N LEU A 392 -2.14 29.42 -11.55
CA LEU A 392 -1.31 28.22 -11.73
C LEU A 392 -1.84 27.13 -10.80
N TYR A 393 -2.83 26.39 -11.31
CA TYR A 393 -3.51 25.33 -10.59
C TYR A 393 -3.73 24.17 -11.56
N GLU A 394 -3.24 22.99 -11.23
CA GLU A 394 -3.32 21.85 -12.13
C GLU A 394 -3.70 20.59 -11.37
N THR A 395 -4.40 19.70 -12.08
CA THR A 395 -4.87 18.43 -11.54
C THR A 395 -4.28 17.25 -12.28
N GLY A 396 -4.11 16.15 -11.56
CA GLY A 396 -3.72 14.86 -12.08
C GLY A 396 -4.72 13.81 -11.65
N THR A 397 -5.00 12.88 -12.56
CA THR A 397 -5.75 11.67 -12.23
C THR A 397 -5.08 10.52 -12.94
N PHE A 398 -4.77 9.48 -12.18
CA PHE A 398 -4.05 8.32 -12.69
C PHE A 398 -4.78 7.03 -12.35
N VAL A 399 -4.87 6.14 -13.33
CA VAL A 399 -5.32 4.75 -13.19
C VAL A 399 -4.18 3.89 -13.73
N PRO A 400 -3.59 2.99 -12.92
CA PRO A 400 -2.54 2.12 -13.44
C PRO A 400 -3.15 1.10 -14.40
N LYS A 401 -2.40 0.73 -15.44
CA LYS A 401 -2.83 -0.28 -16.43
C LYS A 401 -2.77 -1.70 -15.87
N GLN A 402 -1.91 -1.91 -14.89
CA GLN A 402 -1.64 -3.19 -14.25
C GLN A 402 -1.23 -2.95 -12.80
N ASP A 403 -1.34 -3.99 -11.98
CA ASP A 403 -0.90 -3.97 -10.60
C ASP A 403 0.63 -3.99 -10.54
N THR A 404 1.21 -3.56 -9.42
CA THR A 404 2.65 -3.65 -9.14
C THR A 404 2.92 -4.80 -8.19
N TRP A 405 4.10 -5.42 -8.26
CA TRP A 405 4.42 -6.62 -7.48
C TRP A 405 5.66 -6.49 -6.58
N PRO A 406 5.64 -5.59 -5.56
CA PRO A 406 6.68 -5.57 -4.54
C PRO A 406 6.80 -6.94 -3.87
N ASN A 407 8.00 -7.29 -3.46
CA ASN A 407 8.33 -8.62 -2.98
C ASN A 407 9.50 -8.57 -2.01
N GLY A 408 9.72 -9.63 -1.25
CA GLY A 408 10.81 -9.64 -0.28
C GLY A 408 11.11 -11.01 0.29
N CYS A 409 12.22 -11.09 1.00
CA CYS A 409 12.65 -12.23 1.79
C CYS A 409 12.67 -11.85 3.27
N HIS A 410 12.00 -12.66 4.08
CA HIS A 410 11.97 -12.55 5.53
C HIS A 410 12.66 -13.76 6.13
N VAL A 411 13.57 -13.54 7.08
CA VAL A 411 14.21 -14.63 7.83
C VAL A 411 14.01 -14.37 9.32
N CYS A 412 13.42 -15.34 10.01
CA CYS A 412 13.07 -15.24 11.42
C CYS A 412 13.74 -16.37 12.19
N GLU A 413 14.37 -16.04 13.32
CA GLU A 413 14.97 -16.99 14.23
C GLU A 413 14.33 -16.87 15.62
N VAL A 414 13.90 -18.01 16.16
CA VAL A 414 13.22 -18.10 17.45
C VAL A 414 13.86 -19.15 18.34
N GLU A 415 13.76 -18.94 19.64
CA GLU A 415 14.05 -19.92 20.68
C GLU A 415 12.78 -20.24 21.47
N VAL A 416 12.57 -21.51 21.79
CA VAL A 416 11.39 -22.01 22.51
C VAL A 416 11.84 -22.73 23.77
N ASP A 417 11.18 -22.40 24.87
CA ASP A 417 11.20 -23.18 26.11
C ASP A 417 10.38 -24.47 25.94
N PRO A 418 10.98 -25.67 25.97
CA PRO A 418 10.21 -26.91 25.82
C PRO A 418 9.26 -27.19 27.00
N ASP A 419 9.52 -26.64 28.19
CA ASP A 419 8.73 -26.89 29.39
C ASP A 419 7.51 -25.95 29.48
N THR A 420 7.64 -24.72 28.97
CA THR A 420 6.57 -23.70 29.07
C THR A 420 5.93 -23.32 27.74
N GLY A 421 6.56 -23.66 26.62
CA GLY A 421 6.16 -23.21 25.28
C GLY A 421 6.49 -21.74 25.00
N ALA A 422 7.14 -21.03 25.92
CA ALA A 422 7.47 -19.62 25.75
C ALA A 422 8.43 -19.42 24.55
N VAL A 423 8.04 -18.52 23.64
CA VAL A 423 8.81 -18.21 22.43
C VAL A 423 9.55 -16.89 22.61
N THR A 424 10.84 -16.88 22.29
CA THR A 424 11.68 -15.69 22.22
C THR A 424 12.08 -15.43 20.77
N LEU A 425 11.75 -14.25 20.25
CA LEU A 425 12.24 -13.79 18.95
C LEU A 425 13.71 -13.35 19.09
N LEU A 426 14.63 -14.09 18.50
CA LEU A 426 16.07 -13.81 18.59
C LEU A 426 16.55 -12.86 17.49
N SER A 427 16.07 -13.06 16.26
CA SER A 427 16.44 -12.24 15.11
C SER A 427 15.31 -12.22 14.07
N TYR A 428 15.19 -11.08 13.39
CA TYR A 428 14.27 -10.91 12.27
C TYR A 428 14.92 -10.03 11.21
N VAL A 429 15.20 -10.61 10.04
CA VAL A 429 15.82 -9.95 8.90
C VAL A 429 14.77 -9.79 7.80
N VAL A 430 14.75 -8.62 7.16
CA VAL A 430 13.88 -8.31 6.03
C VAL A 430 14.71 -7.72 4.91
N VAL A 431 14.59 -8.29 3.72
CA VAL A 431 14.99 -7.71 2.45
C VAL A 431 13.70 -7.48 1.65
N ASP A 432 13.37 -6.22 1.39
CA ASP A 432 12.12 -5.82 0.75
C ASP A 432 12.44 -4.99 -0.50
N ASP A 433 11.96 -5.43 -1.66
CA ASP A 433 12.06 -4.72 -2.93
C ASP A 433 10.70 -4.10 -3.27
N VAL A 434 10.62 -2.79 -3.04
CA VAL A 434 9.45 -1.96 -3.33
C VAL A 434 9.65 -1.08 -4.57
N GLY A 435 10.67 -1.38 -5.37
CA GLY A 435 11.13 -0.52 -6.45
C GLY A 435 11.73 0.80 -5.92
N THR A 436 11.34 1.93 -6.52
CA THR A 436 11.89 3.23 -6.15
C THR A 436 11.46 3.67 -4.75
N VAL A 437 12.42 3.73 -3.83
CA VAL A 437 12.19 4.19 -2.46
C VAL A 437 12.15 5.72 -2.39
N ILE A 438 10.99 6.28 -2.08
CA ILE A 438 10.84 7.74 -1.92
C ILE A 438 11.41 8.24 -0.59
N ASN A 439 11.16 7.51 0.50
CA ASN A 439 11.64 7.87 1.83
C ASN A 439 12.07 6.60 2.59
N PRO A 440 13.40 6.36 2.71
CA PRO A 440 13.91 5.16 3.38
C PRO A 440 13.52 5.05 4.85
N VAL A 441 13.41 6.17 5.57
CA VAL A 441 13.04 6.18 7.01
C VAL A 441 11.59 5.74 7.18
N THR A 442 10.68 6.31 6.39
CA THR A 442 9.26 5.92 6.41
C THR A 442 9.07 4.47 5.97
N LEU A 443 9.76 4.03 4.92
CA LEU A 443 9.73 2.64 4.46
C LEU A 443 10.15 1.67 5.59
N LYS A 444 11.30 1.94 6.22
CA LYS A 444 11.78 1.15 7.37
C LYS A 444 10.76 1.11 8.51
N GLY A 445 10.14 2.24 8.83
CA GLY A 445 9.06 2.31 9.83
C GLY A 445 7.84 1.46 9.47
N GLN A 446 7.43 1.45 8.19
CA GLN A 446 6.35 0.59 7.72
C GLN A 446 6.70 -0.90 7.86
N ILE A 447 7.94 -1.29 7.53
CA ILE A 447 8.44 -2.66 7.69
C ILE A 447 8.40 -3.06 9.17
N HIS A 448 8.97 -2.25 10.07
CA HIS A 448 8.95 -2.53 11.52
C HIS A 448 7.52 -2.73 12.06
N GLY A 449 6.59 -1.84 11.68
CA GLY A 449 5.19 -1.98 12.06
C GLY A 449 4.55 -3.27 11.50
N GLY A 450 4.94 -3.69 10.29
CA GLY A 450 4.46 -4.91 9.67
C GLY A 450 4.96 -6.17 10.37
N VAL A 451 6.24 -6.19 10.72
CA VAL A 451 6.86 -7.27 11.50
C VAL A 451 6.18 -7.38 12.86
N ALA A 452 6.01 -6.27 13.59
CA ALA A 452 5.34 -6.29 14.89
C ALA A 452 3.90 -6.83 14.81
N GLN A 453 3.15 -6.44 13.78
CA GLN A 453 1.80 -6.95 13.54
C GLN A 453 1.78 -8.43 13.17
N GLY A 454 2.73 -8.89 12.37
CA GLY A 454 2.86 -10.31 12.00
C GLY A 454 3.26 -11.18 13.18
N VAL A 455 4.23 -10.73 13.99
CA VAL A 455 4.66 -11.43 15.21
C VAL A 455 3.50 -11.54 16.20
N GLY A 456 2.76 -10.45 16.45
CA GLY A 456 1.60 -10.49 17.35
C GLY A 456 0.38 -11.24 16.80
N GLN A 457 0.40 -11.65 15.54
CA GLN A 457 -0.62 -12.55 14.97
C GLN A 457 -0.18 -14.02 15.08
N ALA A 458 1.13 -14.29 15.00
CA ALA A 458 1.69 -15.63 14.99
C ALA A 458 1.93 -16.19 16.41
N LEU A 459 2.17 -15.32 17.39
CA LEU A 459 2.39 -15.62 18.81
C LEU A 459 1.25 -15.02 19.64
#